data_AF-A0A959WFV2-F1
#
_entry.id   AF-A0A959WFV2-F1
#
_cell.length_a   1.000
_cell.length_b   1.000
_cell.length_c   1.000
_cell.angle_alpha   90.00
_cell.angle_beta   90.00
_cell.angle_gamma   90.00
#
_symmetry.space_group_name_H-M   'P 1'
#
loop_
_entity.id
_entity.type
_entity.pdbx_description
1 polymer ?
#
loop_
_entity_poly.entity_id
_entity_poly.type
_entity_poly.pdbx_seq_one_letter_code
_entity_poly.pdbx_strand_id
1 'polypeptide(L)' 'MSHIPYPDENEIDDQTKRILESLPPLNIVKMFAGAPAAFKPLTDLGQAVLLHAELDARLRQVAVLT' A
#
# COMPACT_ATOMS: atom_id res chain seq x y z
N MET A 1 -1.14 -3.51 -22.27
CA MET A 1 -0.92 -3.25 -20.83
C MET A 1 -2.27 -3.27 -20.15
N SER A 2 -2.46 -4.18 -19.19
CA SER A 2 -3.73 -4.32 -18.48
C SER A 2 -3.90 -3.15 -17.51
N HIS A 3 -4.89 -2.29 -17.74
CA HIS A 3 -5.21 -1.19 -16.85
C HIS A 3 -6.12 -1.70 -15.74
N ILE A 4 -5.62 -1.74 -14.50
CA ILE A 4 -6.45 -2.04 -13.32
C ILE A 4 -7.14 -0.72 -12.94
N PRO A 5 -8.49 -0.64 -12.98
CA PRO A 5 -9.20 0.55 -12.55
C PRO A 5 -9.03 0.76 -11.04
N TYR A 6 -9.01 2.03 -10.63
CA TYR A 6 -9.12 2.35 -9.21
C TYR A 6 -10.53 1.99 -8.70
N PRO A 7 -10.66 1.57 -7.43
CA PRO A 7 -11.97 1.33 -6.82
C PRO A 7 -12.80 2.61 -6.74
N ASP A 8 -14.12 2.49 -6.82
CA ASP A 8 -15.03 3.57 -6.46
C ASP A 8 -14.98 3.79 -4.95
N GLU A 9 -14.75 5.03 -4.52
CA GLU A 9 -14.69 5.41 -3.11
C GLU A 9 -15.97 5.07 -2.34
N ASN A 10 -17.11 4.97 -3.05
CA ASN A 10 -18.40 4.60 -2.46
C ASN A 10 -18.52 3.09 -2.20
N GLU A 11 -17.73 2.26 -2.89
CA GLU A 11 -17.77 0.80 -2.80
C GLU A 11 -16.74 0.24 -1.79
N ILE A 12 -15.87 1.10 -1.27
CA ILE A 12 -14.88 0.73 -0.25
C ILE A 12 -15.54 0.68 1.12
N ASP A 13 -15.31 -0.41 1.86
CA ASP A 13 -15.78 -0.59 3.22
C ASP A 13 -15.10 0.38 4.22
N ASP A 14 -15.77 0.63 5.35
CA ASP A 14 -15.30 1.60 6.35
C ASP A 14 -13.92 1.28 6.93
N GLN A 15 -13.55 -0.01 7.04
CA GLN A 15 -12.25 -0.39 7.56
C GLN A 15 -11.15 -0.05 6.55
N THR A 16 -11.36 -0.39 5.28
CA THR A 16 -10.42 -0.06 4.19
C THR A 16 -10.30 1.46 4.03
N LYS A 17 -11.39 2.23 4.14
CA LYS A 17 -11.35 3.71 4.14
C LYS A 17 -10.46 4.27 5.25
N ARG A 18 -10.63 3.80 6.49
CA ARG A 18 -9.80 4.24 7.63
C ARG A 18 -8.32 3.94 7.43
N ILE A 19 -7.99 2.76 6.89
CA ILE A 19 -6.60 2.41 6.59
C ILE A 19 -6.06 3.32 5.48
N LEU A 20 -6.84 3.54 4.42
CA LEU A 20 -6.48 4.41 3.31
C LEU A 20 -6.17 5.84 3.77
N GLU A 21 -7.00 6.40 4.64
CA GLU A 21 -6.82 7.74 5.23
C GLU A 21 -5.58 7.86 6.12
N SER A 22 -5.14 6.75 6.73
CA SER A 22 -3.95 6.73 7.59
C SER A 22 -2.62 6.63 6.83
N LEU A 23 -2.67 6.37 5.52
CA LEU A 23 -1.49 6.11 4.69
C LEU A 23 -1.18 7.29 3.75
N PRO A 24 0.08 7.43 3.32
CA PRO A 24 0.42 8.41 2.29
C PRO A 24 -0.41 8.18 1.01
N PRO A 25 -0.83 9.25 0.30
CA PRO A 25 -1.77 9.15 -0.83
C PRO A 25 -1.10 8.65 -2.13
N LEU A 26 -0.41 7.52 -2.06
CA LEU A 26 0.29 6.90 -3.19
C LEU A 26 -0.68 6.14 -4.09
N ASN A 27 -0.40 6.13 -5.40
CA ASN A 27 -1.23 5.42 -6.39
C ASN A 27 -1.38 3.93 -6.08
N ILE A 28 -0.32 3.27 -5.60
CA ILE A 28 -0.38 1.85 -5.23
C ILE A 28 -1.32 1.61 -4.05
N VAL A 29 -1.37 2.52 -3.07
CA VAL A 29 -2.27 2.42 -1.90
C VAL A 29 -3.72 2.56 -2.38
N LYS A 30 -4.01 3.54 -3.23
CA LYS A 30 -5.35 3.73 -3.83
C LYS A 30 -5.79 2.52 -4.67
N MET A 31 -4.87 1.95 -5.44
CA MET A 31 -5.14 0.77 -6.26
C MET A 31 -5.53 -0.44 -5.41
N PHE A 32 -4.78 -0.72 -4.33
CA PHE A 32 -5.04 -1.88 -3.48
C PHE A 32 -6.24 -1.73 -2.55
N ALA A 33 -6.78 -0.53 -2.37
CA ALA A 33 -8.05 -0.34 -1.67
C ALA A 33 -9.22 -1.06 -2.38
N GLY A 34 -9.08 -1.40 -3.68
CA GLY A 34 -10.04 -2.24 -4.42
C GLY A 34 -9.94 -3.73 -4.12
N ALA A 35 -8.98 -4.15 -3.29
CA ALA A 35 -8.85 -5.52 -2.82
C ALA A 35 -8.76 -5.54 -1.27
N PRO A 36 -9.86 -5.29 -0.54
CA PRO A 36 -9.88 -5.14 0.92
C PRO A 36 -9.19 -6.28 1.68
N ALA A 37 -9.38 -7.52 1.23
CA ALA A 37 -8.78 -8.71 1.84
C ALA A 37 -7.24 -8.72 1.77
N ALA A 38 -6.66 -8.09 0.74
CA ALA A 38 -5.21 -7.99 0.56
C ALA A 38 -4.63 -6.67 1.08
N PHE A 39 -5.46 -5.64 1.27
CA PHE A 39 -5.00 -4.29 1.58
C PHE A 39 -4.24 -4.22 2.90
N LYS A 40 -4.85 -4.70 3.99
CA LYS A 40 -4.21 -4.69 5.32
C LYS A 40 -2.89 -5.50 5.35
N PRO A 41 -2.85 -6.77 4.91
CA PRO A 41 -1.59 -7.53 4.86
C PRO A 41 -0.49 -6.86 4.03
N LEU A 42 -0.84 -6.25 2.89
CA LEU A 42 0.13 -5.52 2.07
C LEU A 42 0.70 -4.31 2.80
N THR A 43 -0.16 -3.54 3.46
CA THR A 43 0.26 -2.33 4.21
C THR A 43 1.15 -2.69 5.40
N ASP A 44 0.85 -3.79 6.09
CA ASP A 44 1.67 -4.31 7.20
C ASP A 44 3.07 -4.71 6.70
N LEU A 45 3.13 -5.43 5.57
CA LEU A 45 4.40 -5.80 4.94
C LEU A 45 5.20 -4.56 4.54
N GLY A 46 4.55 -3.59 3.90
CA GLY A 46 5.17 -2.34 3.49
C GLY A 46 5.77 -1.58 4.68
N GLN A 47 5.05 -1.46 5.78
CA GLN A 47 5.55 -0.82 6.99
C GLN A 47 6.72 -1.60 7.61
N ALA A 48 6.60 -2.92 7.72
CA ALA A 48 7.67 -3.77 8.27
C ALA A 48 8.98 -3.63 7.48
N VAL A 49 8.91 -3.68 6.14
CA VAL A 49 10.10 -3.60 5.28
C VAL A 49 10.64 -2.18 5.17
N LEU A 50 9.76 -1.18 5.05
CA LEU A 50 10.20 0.19 4.76
C LEU A 50 10.60 0.99 5.99
N LEU A 51 10.02 0.68 7.16
CA LEU A 51 10.20 1.46 8.38
C LEU A 51 10.90 0.68 9.50
N HIS A 52 10.77 -0.64 9.54
CA HIS A 52 11.23 -1.45 10.68
C HIS A 52 12.31 -2.49 10.33
N ALA A 53 12.65 -2.68 9.07
CA ALA A 53 13.75 -3.56 8.68
C ALA A 53 15.10 -2.96 9.10
N GLU A 54 16.06 -3.84 9.41
CA GLU A 54 17.47 -3.47 9.72
C GLU A 54 18.24 -2.91 8.51
N LEU A 55 17.56 -2.67 7.39
CA LEU A 55 18.12 -2.04 6.20
C LEU A 55 18.23 -0.53 6.43
N ASP A 56 19.45 0.00 6.32
CA ASP A 56 19.63 1.45 6.24
C ASP A 56 18.90 2.02 5.01
N ALA A 57 18.64 3.32 5.04
CA ALA A 57 17.84 3.98 4.00
C ALA A 57 18.43 3.82 2.59
N ARG A 58 19.76 3.75 2.46
CA ARG A 58 20.44 3.63 1.16
C ARG A 58 20.35 2.20 0.63
N LEU A 59 20.62 1.20 1.46
CA LEU A 59 20.48 -0.20 1.09
C LEU A 59 19.04 -0.55 0.72
N ARG A 60 18.07 -0.02 1.47
CA ARG A 60 16.66 -0.20 1.16
C ARG A 60 16.28 0.37 -0.21
N GLN A 61 16.77 1.56 -0.57
CA GLN A 61 16.52 2.12 -1.90
C GLN A 61 17.15 1.30 -3.02
N VAL A 62 18.38 0.79 -2.81
CA VAL A 62 19.03 -0.10 -3.78
C VAL A 62 18.17 -1.34 -4.00
N ALA A 63 17.72 -2.01 -2.92
CA ALA A 63 16.92 -3.23 -3.02
C ALA A 63 15.55 -3.01 -3.72
N VAL A 64 14.96 -1.82 -3.65
CA VAL A 64 13.68 -1.50 -4.30
C VAL A 64 13.86 -1.17 -5.79
N LEU A 65 15.01 -0.63 -6.19
CA LEU A 65 15.25 -0.13 -7.55
C LEU A 65 16.00 -1.12 -8.47
N THR A 66 16.66 -2.14 -7.89
CA THR A 66 17.33 -3.23 -8.64
C THR A 66 16.35 -4.32 -9.03
#